data_AF-A0A9W9FDH8-F1
#
_entry.id   AF-A0A9W9FDH8-F1
#
_cell.length_a   1.000
_cell.length_b   1.000
_cell.length_c   1.000
_cell.angle_alpha   90.00
_cell.angle_beta   90.00
_cell.angle_gamma   90.00
#
_symmetry.space_group_name_H-M   'P 1'
#
loop_
_entity.id
_entity.type
_entity.pdbx_description
1 polymer ?
#
loop_
_entity_poly.entity_id
_entity_poly.type
_entity_poly.pdbx_seq_one_letter_code
_entity_poly.pdbx_strand_id
1 'polypeptide(L)'
;MHGNLETIALLLRAGASCVGRDIPRIANMETANFLQRIGLLPSILLTNGTKILISATKDNKRDLTTWLLNYGIDDQVHHSRSSVQRSVLWWSESPLEVALTQKNITLTKALLGRGAVVTERELNAIIWQTLEMPDTRTAANFLTLFRNRFPAPNSIAAAILADRTDIVALMLRSGLDPHGKVLVVEPAQLTFDGLEDLAGWWNINPEVLKTKFSHSSLGAFYASSSVLEAAARAGSLMILKMLLQSTTWTRQEKGLALTESIVSGNHYLARTLLAAGASVNQKLIRVYPLDGEMRYVSLHQPTSIDG
;
A
#
# COMPACT_ATOMS: atom_id res chain seq x y z
N MET A 1 1.90 19.14 -23.44
CA MET A 1 0.91 18.82 -24.48
C MET A 1 -0.27 19.76 -24.34
N HIS A 2 -0.63 20.49 -25.38
CA HIS A 2 -1.83 21.34 -25.42
C HIS A 2 -2.98 20.55 -26.03
N GLY A 3 -4.21 20.75 -25.54
CA GLY A 3 -5.39 20.20 -26.19
C GLY A 3 -5.64 20.98 -27.48
N ASN A 4 -5.63 20.31 -28.63
CA ASN A 4 -5.89 20.97 -29.90
C ASN A 4 -7.40 21.20 -30.08
N LEU A 5 -7.86 22.40 -29.71
CA LEU A 5 -9.27 22.78 -29.74
C LEU A 5 -9.86 22.71 -31.16
N GLU A 6 -9.06 23.05 -32.18
CA GLU A 6 -9.49 22.98 -33.58
C GLU A 6 -9.75 21.54 -34.01
N THR A 7 -8.87 20.62 -33.62
CA THR A 7 -9.07 19.18 -33.88
C THR A 7 -10.31 18.65 -33.18
N ILE A 8 -10.53 19.01 -31.91
CA ILE A 8 -11.73 18.59 -31.17
C ILE A 8 -12.99 19.12 -31.86
N ALA A 9 -13.02 20.40 -32.25
CA ALA A 9 -14.15 21.00 -32.94
C ALA A 9 -14.43 20.33 -34.30
N LEU A 10 -13.38 20.01 -35.05
CA LEU A 10 -13.49 19.33 -36.35
C LEU A 10 -14.05 17.91 -36.20
N LEU A 11 -13.54 17.14 -35.22
CA LEU A 11 -14.05 15.80 -34.93
C LEU A 11 -15.52 15.80 -34.52
N LEU A 12 -15.94 16.77 -33.71
CA LEU A 12 -17.35 16.92 -33.32
C LEU A 12 -18.25 17.26 -34.51
N ARG A 13 -17.79 18.15 -35.41
CA ARG A 13 -18.50 18.45 -36.67
C ARG A 13 -18.61 17.23 -37.58
N ALA A 14 -17.63 16.34 -37.53
CA ALA A 14 -17.65 15.05 -38.23
C ALA A 14 -18.52 13.97 -37.54
N GLY A 15 -19.22 14.30 -36.45
CA GLY A 15 -20.11 13.38 -35.74
C GLY A 15 -19.44 12.51 -34.68
N ALA A 16 -18.18 12.78 -34.31
CA ALA A 16 -17.52 12.06 -33.22
C ALA A 16 -18.24 12.29 -31.88
N SER A 17 -18.33 11.25 -31.05
CA SER A 17 -18.89 11.32 -29.69
C SER A 17 -17.87 10.82 -28.66
N CYS A 18 -17.86 11.45 -27.49
CA CYS A 18 -17.03 11.07 -26.34
C CYS A 18 -17.75 10.18 -25.32
N VAL A 19 -19.03 9.87 -25.53
CA VAL A 19 -19.82 9.04 -24.61
C VAL A 19 -19.28 7.62 -24.59
N GLY A 20 -18.96 7.11 -23.39
CA GLY A 20 -18.46 5.74 -23.18
C GLY A 20 -16.98 5.51 -23.56
N ARG A 21 -16.23 6.56 -23.91
CA ARG A 21 -14.78 6.46 -24.21
C ARG A 21 -13.95 6.75 -22.95
N ASP A 22 -12.87 5.99 -22.80
CA ASP A 22 -11.85 6.25 -21.76
C ASP A 22 -11.04 7.49 -22.15
N ILE A 23 -11.19 8.58 -21.38
CA ILE A 23 -10.46 9.84 -21.57
C ILE A 23 -9.69 10.09 -20.28
N PRO A 24 -8.45 9.58 -20.15
CA PRO A 24 -7.75 9.59 -18.87
C PRO A 24 -7.23 10.99 -18.47
N ARG A 25 -7.27 11.98 -19.36
CA ARG A 25 -6.61 13.28 -19.17
C ARG A 25 -7.30 14.42 -19.90
N ILE A 26 -7.34 15.59 -19.25
CA ILE A 26 -7.59 16.89 -19.88
C ILE A 26 -6.29 17.70 -19.80
N ALA A 27 -5.85 18.26 -20.93
CA ALA A 27 -4.52 18.85 -21.06
C ALA A 27 -4.32 20.12 -20.20
N ASN A 28 -5.32 20.99 -20.14
CA ASN A 28 -5.28 22.28 -19.46
C ASN A 28 -6.68 22.84 -19.19
N MET A 29 -6.75 23.96 -18.46
CA MET A 29 -8.00 24.67 -18.16
C MET A 29 -8.74 25.19 -19.39
N GLU A 30 -8.01 25.58 -20.44
CA GLU A 30 -8.63 26.05 -21.69
C GLU A 30 -9.44 24.94 -22.36
N THR A 31 -8.89 23.72 -22.39
CA THR A 31 -9.58 22.52 -22.89
C THR A 31 -10.79 22.19 -22.03
N ALA A 32 -10.67 22.24 -20.70
CA ALA A 32 -11.80 22.03 -19.80
C ALA A 32 -12.93 23.05 -20.06
N ASN A 33 -12.61 24.34 -20.13
CA ASN A 33 -13.59 25.39 -20.43
C ASN A 33 -14.23 25.23 -21.80
N PHE A 34 -13.47 24.81 -22.82
CA PHE A 34 -14.04 24.47 -24.12
C PHE A 34 -15.03 23.31 -24.03
N LEU A 35 -14.65 22.19 -23.41
CA LEU A 35 -15.51 21.02 -23.22
C LEU A 35 -16.77 21.36 -22.40
N GLN A 36 -16.66 22.26 -21.43
CA GLN A 36 -17.80 22.75 -20.64
C GLN A 36 -18.77 23.56 -21.51
N ARG A 37 -18.26 24.49 -22.33
CA ARG A 37 -19.09 25.34 -23.21
C ARG A 37 -19.89 24.54 -24.23
N ILE A 38 -19.33 23.44 -24.73
CA ILE A 38 -20.00 22.55 -25.68
C ILE A 38 -20.82 21.44 -25.01
N GLY A 39 -20.94 21.45 -23.68
CA GLY A 39 -21.79 20.52 -22.93
C GLY A 39 -21.26 19.10 -22.77
N LEU A 40 -20.02 18.81 -23.18
CA LEU A 40 -19.44 17.46 -23.11
C LEU A 40 -18.78 17.15 -21.76
N LEU A 41 -18.30 18.18 -21.07
CA LEU A 41 -17.51 18.00 -19.85
C LEU A 41 -18.24 17.20 -18.75
N PRO A 42 -19.54 17.41 -18.44
CA PRO A 42 -20.23 16.62 -17.42
C PRO A 42 -20.20 15.12 -17.72
N SER A 43 -20.44 14.71 -18.97
CA SER A 43 -20.40 13.30 -19.39
C SER A 43 -19.00 12.68 -19.29
N ILE A 44 -17.97 13.45 -19.65
CA ILE A 44 -16.57 13.03 -19.57
C ILE A 44 -16.19 12.83 -18.10
N LEU A 45 -16.52 13.79 -17.25
CA LEU A 45 -16.20 13.76 -15.82
C LEU A 45 -16.96 12.67 -15.07
N LEU A 46 -18.20 12.36 -15.46
CA LEU A 46 -18.95 11.24 -14.90
C LEU A 46 -18.26 9.88 -15.12
N THR A 47 -17.57 9.71 -16.24
CA THR A 47 -16.93 8.43 -16.60
C THR A 47 -15.45 8.40 -16.21
N ASN A 48 -14.76 9.53 -16.34
CA ASN A 48 -13.29 9.60 -16.28
C ASN A 48 -12.79 10.60 -15.23
N GLY A 49 -13.66 11.21 -14.45
CA GLY A 49 -13.32 12.33 -13.56
C GLY A 49 -12.14 12.01 -12.65
N THR A 50 -12.17 10.88 -11.95
CA THR A 50 -11.08 10.47 -11.05
C THR A 50 -9.75 10.29 -11.78
N LYS A 51 -9.74 9.66 -12.97
CA LYS A 51 -8.53 9.50 -13.80
C LYS A 51 -7.97 10.85 -14.24
N ILE A 52 -8.85 11.75 -14.68
CA ILE A 52 -8.48 13.11 -15.09
C ILE A 52 -7.89 13.88 -13.91
N LEU A 53 -8.48 13.76 -12.72
CA LEU A 53 -7.98 14.38 -11.49
C LEU A 53 -6.60 13.84 -11.08
N ILE A 54 -6.42 12.51 -11.15
CA ILE A 54 -5.12 11.86 -10.92
C ILE A 54 -4.08 12.37 -11.91
N SER A 55 -4.39 12.37 -13.20
CA SER A 55 -3.47 12.85 -14.24
C SER A 55 -3.11 14.32 -14.06
N ALA A 56 -4.10 15.18 -13.78
CA ALA A 56 -3.86 16.61 -13.53
C ALA A 56 -2.95 16.82 -12.31
N THR A 57 -3.13 16.01 -11.27
CA THR A 57 -2.30 16.04 -10.06
C THR A 57 -0.88 15.57 -10.35
N LYS A 58 -0.71 14.43 -11.03
CA LYS A 58 0.60 13.92 -11.48
C LYS A 58 1.37 14.95 -12.29
N ASP A 59 0.68 15.62 -13.20
CA ASP A 59 1.22 16.67 -14.07
C ASP A 59 1.40 18.04 -13.38
N ASN A 60 1.11 18.14 -12.08
CA ASN A 60 1.15 19.37 -11.28
C ASN A 60 0.35 20.54 -11.91
N LYS A 61 -0.81 20.23 -12.52
CA LYS A 61 -1.72 21.22 -13.12
C LYS A 61 -2.62 21.83 -12.04
N ARG A 62 -2.03 22.63 -11.15
CA ARG A 62 -2.69 23.19 -9.95
C ARG A 62 -4.06 23.82 -10.21
N ASP A 63 -4.19 24.64 -11.24
CA ASP A 63 -5.46 25.30 -11.58
C ASP A 63 -6.53 24.30 -11.98
N LEU A 64 -6.15 23.31 -12.80
CA LEU A 64 -7.05 22.24 -13.24
C LEU A 64 -7.42 21.32 -12.08
N THR A 65 -6.46 20.92 -11.24
CA THR A 65 -6.72 20.12 -10.03
C THR A 65 -7.70 20.84 -9.10
N THR A 66 -7.47 22.11 -8.81
CA THR A 66 -8.35 22.91 -7.94
C THR A 66 -9.74 23.05 -8.54
N TRP A 67 -9.82 23.29 -9.85
CA TRP A 67 -11.09 23.38 -10.56
C TRP A 67 -11.87 22.05 -10.53
N LEU A 68 -11.20 20.93 -10.76
CA LEU A 68 -11.80 19.58 -10.70
C LEU A 68 -12.30 19.23 -9.29
N LEU A 69 -11.55 19.61 -8.24
CA LEU A 69 -12.00 19.43 -6.85
C LEU A 69 -13.23 20.29 -6.55
N ASN A 70 -13.25 21.55 -6.97
CA ASN A 70 -14.42 22.41 -6.80
C ASN A 70 -15.65 21.87 -7.55
N TYR A 71 -15.44 21.11 -8.63
CA TYR A 71 -16.49 20.42 -9.36
C TYR A 71 -17.02 19.15 -8.63
N GLY A 72 -16.37 18.71 -7.55
CA GLY A 72 -16.82 17.55 -6.75
C GLY A 72 -16.43 16.19 -7.32
N ILE A 73 -15.37 16.14 -8.13
CA ILE A 73 -14.92 14.89 -8.79
C ILE A 73 -14.35 13.86 -7.81
N ASP A 74 -13.90 14.32 -6.66
CA ASP A 74 -13.36 13.50 -5.57
C ASP A 74 -14.45 12.78 -4.75
N ASP A 75 -15.71 13.23 -4.82
CA ASP A 75 -16.86 12.68 -4.08
C ASP A 75 -17.65 11.63 -4.89
N GLN A 76 -17.16 11.23 -6.07
CA GLN A 76 -17.82 10.20 -6.88
C GLN A 76 -17.55 8.80 -6.32
N VAL A 77 -18.05 8.55 -5.11
CA VAL A 77 -17.84 7.34 -4.32
C VAL A 77 -18.47 6.08 -4.98
N HIS A 78 -19.32 6.16 -6.00
CA HIS A 78 -20.17 5.00 -6.37
C HIS A 78 -20.46 4.70 -7.86
N HIS A 79 -19.66 5.13 -8.85
CA HIS A 79 -20.00 4.86 -10.27
C HIS A 79 -19.07 3.95 -11.09
N SER A 80 -18.04 3.33 -10.50
CA SER A 80 -17.34 2.20 -11.14
C SER A 80 -18.12 0.87 -11.06
N ARG A 81 -19.41 0.88 -11.44
CA ARG A 81 -20.23 -0.34 -11.62
C ARG A 81 -20.25 -0.87 -13.06
N SER A 82 -19.50 -0.27 -13.97
CA SER A 82 -19.41 -0.72 -15.37
C SER A 82 -18.11 -0.18 -15.95
N SER A 83 -17.02 -0.95 -15.96
CA SER A 83 -16.85 -1.98 -16.98
C SER A 83 -16.10 -3.19 -16.46
N VAL A 84 -16.71 -4.35 -16.66
CA VAL A 84 -16.04 -5.64 -16.69
C VAL A 84 -15.16 -5.68 -17.94
N GLN A 85 -14.07 -4.91 -17.93
CA GLN A 85 -12.95 -5.16 -18.81
C GLN A 85 -11.73 -5.31 -17.92
N ARG A 86 -11.43 -6.59 -17.67
CA ARG A 86 -10.19 -7.12 -17.13
C ARG A 86 -9.00 -6.57 -17.94
N SER A 87 -8.58 -5.35 -17.64
CA SER A 87 -7.24 -4.90 -17.96
C SER A 87 -6.41 -5.15 -16.72
N VAL A 88 -5.61 -6.21 -16.77
CA VAL A 88 -4.92 -6.86 -15.65
C VAL A 88 -3.85 -5.98 -14.96
N LEU A 89 -3.68 -4.70 -15.34
CA LEU A 89 -2.49 -3.93 -14.96
C LEU A 89 -2.69 -2.46 -14.61
N TRP A 90 -3.91 -1.92 -14.54
CA TRP A 90 -4.09 -0.49 -14.23
C TRP A 90 -4.47 -0.31 -12.76
N TRP A 91 -3.43 -0.22 -11.95
CA TRP A 91 -3.46 0.18 -10.55
C TRP A 91 -4.24 1.49 -10.40
N SER A 92 -5.44 1.43 -9.84
CA SER A 92 -6.28 2.63 -9.69
C SER A 92 -5.78 3.43 -8.49
N GLU A 93 -4.76 4.27 -8.68
CA GLU A 93 -4.34 5.28 -7.69
C GLU A 93 -5.52 6.11 -7.23
N SER A 94 -5.56 6.46 -5.94
CA SER A 94 -6.50 7.48 -5.47
C SER A 94 -5.88 8.87 -5.67
N PRO A 95 -6.67 9.94 -5.86
CA PRO A 95 -6.14 11.30 -5.85
C PRO A 95 -5.33 11.62 -4.59
N LEU A 96 -5.72 11.02 -3.45
CA LEU A 96 -5.03 11.15 -2.17
C LEU A 96 -3.66 10.46 -2.20
N GLU A 97 -3.58 9.22 -2.70
CA GLU A 97 -2.32 8.50 -2.86
C GLU A 97 -1.31 9.28 -3.72
N VAL A 98 -1.77 9.88 -4.81
CA VAL A 98 -0.91 10.71 -5.68
C VAL A 98 -0.44 11.96 -4.93
N ALA A 99 -1.34 12.65 -4.22
CA ALA A 99 -0.98 13.84 -3.45
C ALA A 99 0.06 13.52 -2.36
N LEU A 100 -0.08 12.38 -1.69
CA LEU A 100 0.87 11.87 -0.70
C LEU A 100 2.22 11.54 -1.33
N THR A 101 2.19 10.83 -2.47
CA THR A 101 3.40 10.46 -3.22
C THR A 101 4.17 11.69 -3.69
N GLN A 102 3.47 12.78 -4.04
CA GLN A 102 4.10 14.04 -4.42
C GLN A 102 4.49 14.93 -3.23
N LYS A 103 4.29 14.48 -1.98
CA LYS A 103 4.50 15.27 -0.76
C LYS A 103 3.70 16.59 -0.76
N ASN A 104 2.56 16.62 -1.46
CA ASN A 104 1.73 17.82 -1.61
C ASN A 104 0.78 17.95 -0.40
N ILE A 105 1.28 18.54 0.68
CA ILE A 105 0.55 18.71 1.94
C ILE A 105 -0.75 19.50 1.75
N THR A 106 -0.73 20.56 0.93
CA THR A 106 -1.90 21.40 0.70
C THR A 106 -3.03 20.61 0.04
N LEU A 107 -2.72 19.86 -1.02
CA LEU A 107 -3.69 19.02 -1.70
C LEU A 107 -4.17 17.87 -0.81
N THR A 108 -3.26 17.26 -0.04
CA THR A 108 -3.60 16.20 0.93
C THR A 108 -4.62 16.70 1.94
N LYS A 109 -4.38 17.88 2.55
CA LYS A 109 -5.32 18.50 3.49
C LYS A 109 -6.67 18.81 2.84
N ALA A 110 -6.66 19.29 1.59
CA ALA A 110 -7.89 19.57 0.85
C ALA A 110 -8.72 18.30 0.62
N LEU A 111 -8.10 17.21 0.15
CA LEU A 111 -8.75 15.92 -0.08
C LEU A 111 -9.30 15.31 1.21
N LEU A 112 -8.49 15.31 2.28
CA LEU A 112 -8.94 14.82 3.59
C LEU A 112 -10.09 15.66 4.18
N GLY A 113 -10.03 16.99 4.02
CA GLY A 113 -11.09 17.91 4.43
C GLY A 113 -12.40 17.69 3.67
N ARG A 114 -12.34 17.08 2.48
CA ARG A 114 -13.48 16.72 1.65
C ARG A 114 -13.94 15.27 1.85
N GLY A 115 -13.37 14.56 2.82
CA GLY A 115 -13.80 13.21 3.20
C GLY A 115 -13.07 12.07 2.50
N ALA A 116 -11.95 12.33 1.82
CA ALA A 116 -11.13 11.27 1.25
C ALA A 116 -10.75 10.24 2.34
N VAL A 117 -11.02 8.97 2.03
CA VAL A 117 -10.76 7.85 2.96
C VAL A 117 -9.28 7.51 2.92
N VAL A 118 -8.65 7.46 4.10
CA VAL A 118 -7.30 6.95 4.26
C VAL A 118 -7.37 5.45 4.50
N THR A 119 -6.67 4.68 3.68
CA THR A 119 -6.47 3.25 3.89
C THR A 119 -4.98 2.96 4.10
N GLU A 120 -4.66 1.69 4.39
CA GLU A 120 -3.28 1.23 4.44
C GLU A 120 -2.51 1.53 3.14
N ARG A 121 -3.19 1.59 2.00
CA ARG A 121 -2.58 1.93 0.73
C ARG A 121 -2.02 3.36 0.71
N GLU A 122 -2.81 4.34 1.14
CA GLU A 122 -2.36 5.72 1.27
C GLU A 122 -1.22 5.83 2.30
N LEU A 123 -1.29 5.06 3.39
CA LEU A 123 -0.20 5.00 4.37
C LEU A 123 1.09 4.44 3.77
N ASN A 124 1.02 3.35 3.00
CA ASN A 124 2.18 2.75 2.35
C ASN A 124 2.91 3.74 1.43
N ALA A 125 2.17 4.58 0.69
CA ALA A 125 2.77 5.62 -0.16
C ALA A 125 3.65 6.60 0.63
N ILE A 126 3.29 6.90 1.87
CA ILE A 126 4.09 7.75 2.77
C ILE A 126 5.24 6.95 3.36
N ILE A 127 4.95 5.77 3.90
CA ILE A 127 5.94 4.97 4.63
C ILE A 127 7.10 4.64 3.72
N TRP A 128 6.85 4.18 2.50
CA TRP A 128 7.89 3.88 1.51
C TRP A 128 8.92 5.00 1.38
N GLN A 129 8.46 6.22 1.14
CA GLN A 129 9.34 7.38 0.99
C GLN A 129 10.13 7.68 2.25
N THR A 130 9.55 7.40 3.42
CA THR A 130 10.24 7.62 4.69
C THR A 130 11.20 6.50 5.05
N LEU A 131 11.04 5.28 4.51
CA LEU A 131 12.01 4.20 4.72
C LEU A 131 13.38 4.57 4.12
N GLU A 132 13.39 5.27 2.98
CA GLU A 132 14.60 5.74 2.31
C GLU A 132 15.25 6.98 2.95
N MET A 133 14.52 7.70 3.81
CA MET A 133 14.99 8.94 4.42
C MET A 133 15.27 8.75 5.91
N PRO A 134 16.37 9.33 6.45
CA PRO A 134 16.64 9.30 7.88
C PRO A 134 15.61 10.11 8.70
N ASP A 135 14.88 11.02 8.07
CA ASP A 135 13.95 11.92 8.74
C ASP A 135 12.51 11.37 8.79
N THR A 136 11.99 11.17 10.00
CA THR A 136 10.60 10.72 10.24
C THR A 136 9.59 11.85 10.28
N ARG A 137 10.01 13.13 10.20
CA ARG A 137 9.12 14.29 10.24
C ARG A 137 8.03 14.24 9.17
N THR A 138 8.35 13.74 7.98
CA THR A 138 7.36 13.61 6.90
C THR A 138 6.25 12.63 7.28
N ALA A 139 6.61 11.43 7.76
CA ALA A 139 5.63 10.44 8.22
C ALA A 139 4.82 10.99 9.41
N ALA A 140 5.48 11.65 10.37
CA ALA A 140 4.81 12.22 11.53
C ALA A 140 3.76 13.27 11.11
N ASN A 141 4.13 14.19 10.22
CA ASN A 141 3.23 15.21 9.70
C ASN A 141 2.00 14.59 9.02
N PHE A 142 2.17 13.58 8.17
CA PHE A 142 1.03 12.93 7.52
C PHE A 142 0.18 12.10 8.47
N LEU A 143 0.79 11.36 9.40
CA LEU A 143 0.06 10.59 10.40
C LEU A 143 -0.81 11.50 11.30
N THR A 144 -0.41 12.75 11.57
CA THR A 144 -1.26 13.71 12.29
C THR A 144 -2.52 14.13 11.51
N LEU A 145 -2.52 13.95 10.18
CA LEU A 145 -3.68 14.26 9.34
C LEU A 145 -4.70 13.12 9.33
N PHE A 146 -4.29 11.91 9.72
CA PHE A 146 -5.14 10.72 9.71
C PHE A 146 -5.97 10.67 10.98
N ARG A 147 -7.26 11.00 10.84
CA ARG A 147 -8.20 11.09 11.98
C ARG A 147 -8.68 9.72 12.48
N ASN A 148 -8.65 8.71 11.61
CA ASN A 148 -9.19 7.38 11.90
C ASN A 148 -8.05 6.39 12.13
N ARG A 149 -8.25 5.52 13.11
CA ARG A 149 -7.41 4.33 13.30
C ARG A 149 -7.89 3.24 12.36
N PHE A 150 -6.95 2.57 11.70
CA PHE A 150 -7.25 1.46 10.82
C PHE A 150 -6.12 0.41 10.91
N PRO A 151 -6.41 -0.86 10.57
CA PRO A 151 -5.39 -1.89 10.43
C PRO A 151 -4.37 -1.52 9.36
N ALA A 152 -3.09 -1.57 9.73
CA ALA A 152 -1.96 -1.29 8.85
C ALA A 152 -0.81 -2.33 9.01
N PRO A 153 -1.10 -3.64 8.97
CA PRO A 153 -0.09 -4.68 9.20
C PRO A 153 1.05 -4.68 8.17
N ASN A 154 0.76 -4.40 6.89
CA ASN A 154 1.74 -4.33 5.81
C ASN A 154 2.65 -3.10 5.94
N SER A 155 2.08 -1.92 6.25
CA SER A 155 2.88 -0.72 6.48
C SER A 155 3.83 -0.91 7.66
N ILE A 156 3.34 -1.51 8.74
CA ILE A 156 4.14 -1.77 9.93
C ILE A 156 5.21 -2.83 9.64
N ALA A 157 4.85 -3.93 8.98
CA ALA A 157 5.82 -4.96 8.61
C ALA A 157 6.92 -4.43 7.66
N ALA A 158 6.58 -3.54 6.71
CA ALA A 158 7.58 -2.91 5.84
C ALA A 158 8.60 -2.09 6.65
N ALA A 159 8.16 -1.32 7.63
CA ALA A 159 9.07 -0.59 8.51
C ALA A 159 9.93 -1.51 9.40
N ILE A 160 9.39 -2.66 9.82
CA ILE A 160 10.14 -3.66 10.58
C ILE A 160 11.25 -4.28 9.73
N LEU A 161 10.94 -4.68 8.50
CA LEU A 161 11.91 -5.30 7.59
C LEU A 161 13.00 -4.31 7.15
N ALA A 162 12.69 -3.01 7.14
CA ALA A 162 13.67 -1.95 6.92
C ALA A 162 14.45 -1.54 8.20
N ASP A 163 14.25 -2.25 9.32
CA ASP A 163 14.80 -1.93 10.65
C ASP A 163 14.54 -0.49 11.13
N ARG A 164 13.39 0.08 10.72
CA ARG A 164 12.96 1.43 11.08
C ARG A 164 12.15 1.45 12.36
N THR A 165 12.83 1.16 13.47
CA THR A 165 12.26 1.17 14.83
C THR A 165 11.55 2.49 15.17
N ASP A 166 12.08 3.61 14.70
CA ASP A 166 11.52 4.95 14.83
C ASP A 166 10.15 5.09 14.14
N ILE A 167 10.03 4.60 12.90
CA ILE A 167 8.79 4.61 12.13
C ILE A 167 7.76 3.65 12.72
N VAL A 168 8.19 2.45 13.16
CA VAL A 168 7.31 1.50 13.87
C VAL A 168 6.73 2.13 15.13
N ALA A 169 7.58 2.74 15.96
CA ALA A 169 7.14 3.40 17.18
C ALA A 169 6.16 4.54 16.89
N LEU A 170 6.42 5.33 15.85
CA LEU A 170 5.54 6.41 15.41
C LEU A 170 4.16 5.89 14.99
N MET A 171 4.09 4.87 14.14
CA MET A 171 2.83 4.27 13.68
C MET A 171 2.00 3.70 14.85
N LEU A 172 2.64 2.96 15.76
CA LEU A 172 1.97 2.40 16.93
C LEU A 172 1.45 3.48 17.88
N ARG A 173 2.23 4.56 18.11
CA ARG A 173 1.79 5.70 18.94
C ARG A 173 0.65 6.49 18.31
N SER A 174 0.58 6.53 16.98
CA SER A 174 -0.55 7.09 16.24
C SER A 174 -1.82 6.22 16.32
N GLY A 175 -1.73 5.03 16.93
CA GLY A 175 -2.86 4.13 17.13
C GLY A 175 -3.21 3.29 15.91
N LEU A 176 -2.27 3.11 14.98
CA LEU A 176 -2.43 2.16 13.89
C LEU A 176 -2.42 0.73 14.43
N ASP A 177 -3.34 -0.08 13.93
CA ASP A 177 -3.51 -1.45 14.41
C ASP A 177 -2.59 -2.42 13.64
N PRO A 178 -1.67 -3.13 14.33
CA PRO A 178 -0.75 -4.07 13.69
C PRO A 178 -1.39 -5.42 13.34
N HIS A 179 -2.67 -5.65 13.66
CA HIS A 179 -3.33 -6.91 13.30
C HIS A 179 -3.65 -7.02 11.82
N GLY A 180 -3.69 -8.26 11.36
CA GLY A 180 -4.03 -8.62 9.98
C GLY A 180 -2.88 -9.34 9.28
N LYS A 181 -3.20 -9.85 8.10
CA LYS A 181 -2.27 -10.64 7.31
C LYS A 181 -1.19 -9.74 6.72
N VAL A 182 0.06 -10.16 6.85
CA VAL A 182 1.23 -9.46 6.31
C VAL A 182 1.59 -10.05 4.95
N LEU A 183 1.60 -9.18 3.95
CA LEU A 183 1.90 -9.43 2.55
C LEU A 183 2.96 -8.41 2.10
N VAL A 184 4.19 -8.57 2.58
CA VAL A 184 5.28 -7.63 2.29
C VAL A 184 6.40 -8.33 1.55
N VAL A 185 6.95 -7.65 0.55
CA VAL A 185 8.16 -8.07 -0.18
C VAL A 185 9.37 -7.55 0.57
N GLU A 186 10.35 -8.40 0.84
CA GLU A 186 11.55 -8.00 1.57
C GLU A 186 12.38 -7.01 0.71
N PRO A 187 12.62 -5.77 1.18
CA PRO A 187 13.28 -4.74 0.36
C PRO A 187 14.71 -5.11 -0.04
N ALA A 188 15.39 -5.92 0.77
CA ALA A 188 16.82 -6.22 0.64
C ALA A 188 17.22 -6.99 -0.65
N GLN A 189 16.25 -7.58 -1.36
CA GLN A 189 16.50 -8.31 -2.62
C GLN A 189 16.11 -7.54 -3.87
N LEU A 190 15.56 -6.34 -3.73
CA LEU A 190 15.27 -5.44 -4.85
C LEU A 190 16.48 -4.52 -5.01
N THR A 191 17.38 -4.84 -5.93
CA THR A 191 18.43 -3.88 -6.32
C THR A 191 17.77 -2.60 -6.83
N PHE A 192 18.17 -1.47 -6.25
CA PHE A 192 17.52 -0.16 -6.36
C PHE A 192 17.30 0.34 -7.80
N ASP A 193 18.12 -0.10 -8.75
CA ASP A 193 18.02 0.30 -10.16
C ASP A 193 16.72 -0.18 -10.86
N GLY A 194 15.98 -1.14 -10.27
CA GLY A 194 14.67 -1.59 -10.78
C GLY A 194 13.46 -1.04 -10.01
N LEU A 195 13.67 -0.26 -8.95
CA LEU A 195 12.62 0.18 -8.03
C LEU A 195 11.90 1.46 -8.48
N GLU A 196 12.51 2.27 -9.35
CA GLU A 196 11.84 3.45 -9.93
C GLU A 196 10.62 3.05 -10.78
N ASP A 197 10.71 1.91 -11.49
CA ASP A 197 9.60 1.30 -12.22
C ASP A 197 8.56 0.61 -11.31
N LEU A 198 8.89 0.46 -10.03
CA LEU A 198 8.07 -0.18 -8.99
C LEU A 198 7.47 0.84 -8.01
N ALA A 199 7.43 2.13 -8.34
CA ALA A 199 6.56 3.07 -7.65
C ALA A 199 5.13 2.49 -7.60
N GLY A 200 4.63 2.17 -6.40
CA GLY A 200 3.40 1.40 -6.22
C GLY A 200 3.59 -0.10 -5.98
N TRP A 201 4.79 -0.59 -5.63
CA TRP A 201 5.00 -2.00 -5.29
C TRP A 201 4.16 -2.44 -4.08
N TRP A 202 3.93 -1.51 -3.15
CA TRP A 202 3.03 -1.65 -2.00
C TRP A 202 1.55 -1.80 -2.40
N ASN A 203 1.26 -1.63 -3.68
CA ASN A 203 -0.05 -1.77 -4.29
C ASN A 203 -0.09 -2.95 -5.27
N ILE A 204 0.93 -3.82 -5.29
CA ILE A 204 0.89 -4.99 -6.16
C ILE A 204 -0.05 -6.02 -5.54
N ASN A 205 -1.07 -6.38 -6.32
CA ASN A 205 -1.95 -7.48 -6.01
C ASN A 205 -1.10 -8.76 -5.78
N PRO A 206 -1.30 -9.47 -4.66
CA PRO A 206 -0.60 -10.73 -4.39
C PRO A 206 -0.67 -11.74 -5.54
N GLU A 207 -1.75 -11.75 -6.32
CA GLU A 207 -1.88 -12.62 -7.50
C GLU A 207 -1.00 -12.16 -8.66
N VAL A 208 -0.85 -10.85 -8.86
CA VAL A 208 0.07 -10.30 -9.85
C VAL A 208 1.52 -10.59 -9.46
N LEU A 209 1.84 -10.48 -8.16
CA LEU A 209 3.13 -10.87 -7.61
C LEU A 209 3.43 -12.34 -7.91
N LYS A 210 2.49 -13.24 -7.61
CA LYS A 210 2.64 -14.68 -7.93
C LYS A 210 2.90 -14.91 -9.42
N THR A 211 2.19 -14.23 -10.33
CA THR A 211 2.34 -14.47 -11.78
C THR A 211 3.57 -13.83 -12.40
N LYS A 212 4.01 -12.66 -11.94
CA LYS A 212 5.16 -11.94 -12.52
C LYS A 212 6.50 -12.47 -12.01
N PHE A 213 6.52 -12.98 -10.79
CA PHE A 213 7.74 -13.37 -10.09
C PHE A 213 7.80 -14.87 -9.77
N SER A 214 6.88 -15.70 -10.30
CA SER A 214 6.98 -17.18 -10.22
C SER A 214 8.19 -17.75 -10.95
N HIS A 215 8.82 -16.98 -11.84
CA HIS A 215 9.90 -17.45 -12.70
C HIS A 215 11.22 -16.67 -12.57
N SER A 216 11.26 -15.59 -11.78
CA SER A 216 12.49 -14.84 -11.56
C SER A 216 13.05 -15.13 -10.18
N SER A 217 14.37 -15.28 -10.10
CA SER A 217 15.15 -15.39 -8.87
C SER A 217 15.12 -14.13 -7.98
N LEU A 218 14.18 -13.21 -8.24
CA LEU A 218 14.01 -11.94 -7.54
C LEU A 218 12.92 -12.08 -6.48
N GLY A 219 13.34 -12.07 -5.21
CA GLY A 219 12.48 -11.76 -4.07
C GLY A 219 11.63 -12.91 -3.58
N ALA A 220 12.08 -13.62 -2.55
CA ALA A 220 11.21 -14.51 -1.81
C ALA A 220 9.98 -13.72 -1.29
N PHE A 221 8.78 -14.13 -1.70
CA PHE A 221 7.54 -13.56 -1.17
C PHE A 221 7.33 -14.02 0.26
N TYR A 222 7.32 -13.09 1.20
CA TYR A 222 7.05 -13.39 2.61
C TYR A 222 5.59 -13.10 2.93
N ALA A 223 4.77 -14.14 2.86
CA ALA A 223 3.46 -14.13 3.51
C ALA A 223 3.66 -14.50 4.99
N SER A 224 3.71 -13.50 5.87
CA SER A 224 3.62 -13.75 7.32
C SER A 224 2.17 -13.65 7.76
N SER A 225 1.77 -14.44 8.74
CA SER A 225 0.38 -14.38 9.22
C SER A 225 0.15 -13.11 10.06
N SER A 226 1.22 -12.51 10.59
CA SER A 226 1.18 -11.36 11.49
C SER A 226 2.46 -10.51 11.45
N VAL A 227 2.36 -9.29 11.99
CA VAL A 227 3.49 -8.36 12.21
C VAL A 227 4.46 -8.87 13.28
N LEU A 228 3.99 -9.67 14.26
CA LEU A 228 4.87 -10.31 15.24
C LEU A 228 5.85 -11.29 14.58
N GLU A 229 5.40 -12.07 13.61
CA GLU A 229 6.28 -12.96 12.84
C GLU A 229 7.32 -12.15 12.05
N ALA A 230 6.91 -11.01 11.45
CA ALA A 230 7.86 -10.12 10.77
C ALA A 230 8.96 -9.61 11.73
N ALA A 231 8.59 -9.19 12.95
CA ALA A 231 9.57 -8.75 13.97
C ALA A 231 10.49 -9.87 14.46
N ALA A 232 9.94 -11.07 14.63
CA ALA A 232 10.69 -12.24 15.04
C ALA A 232 11.71 -12.69 13.98
N ARG A 233 11.34 -12.63 12.70
CA ARG A 233 12.23 -12.89 11.56
C ARG A 233 13.32 -11.85 11.44
N ALA A 234 12.96 -10.57 11.50
CA ALA A 234 13.90 -9.45 11.43
C ALA A 234 14.90 -9.46 12.59
N GLY A 235 14.62 -10.20 13.66
CA GLY A 235 15.53 -10.32 14.78
C GLY A 235 15.64 -8.99 15.54
N SER A 236 14.54 -8.24 15.71
CA SER A 236 14.56 -6.98 16.45
C SER A 236 13.82 -7.11 17.77
N LEU A 237 14.57 -7.30 18.86
CA LEU A 237 14.00 -7.42 20.21
C LEU A 237 13.25 -6.15 20.65
N MET A 238 13.74 -4.98 20.25
CA MET A 238 13.11 -3.70 20.58
C MET A 238 11.72 -3.59 19.93
N ILE A 239 11.66 -3.82 18.61
CA ILE A 239 10.40 -3.83 17.86
C ILE A 239 9.44 -4.88 18.41
N LEU A 240 9.94 -6.09 18.68
CA LEU A 240 9.11 -7.17 19.22
C LEU A 240 8.47 -6.78 20.56
N LYS A 241 9.25 -6.18 21.47
CA LYS A 241 8.72 -5.68 22.75
C LYS A 241 7.70 -4.57 22.55
N MET A 242 7.94 -3.62 21.65
CA MET A 242 6.98 -2.56 21.33
C MET A 242 5.65 -3.13 20.83
N LEU A 243 5.68 -4.11 19.93
CA LEU A 243 4.48 -4.76 19.42
C LEU A 243 3.73 -5.50 20.53
N LEU A 244 4.42 -6.27 21.36
CA LEU A 244 3.81 -6.99 22.48
C LEU A 244 3.17 -6.06 23.52
N GLN A 245 3.65 -4.81 23.61
CA GLN A 245 3.12 -3.78 24.49
C GLN A 245 2.01 -2.93 23.85
N SER A 246 1.99 -2.80 22.53
CA SER A 246 1.04 -1.91 21.83
C SER A 246 -0.37 -2.47 21.77
N THR A 247 -0.52 -3.79 21.81
CA THR A 247 -1.83 -4.45 21.70
C THR A 247 -1.84 -5.86 22.30
N THR A 248 -3.02 -6.45 22.43
CA THR A 248 -3.21 -7.83 22.90
C THR A 248 -3.08 -8.82 21.76
N TRP A 249 -2.04 -9.65 21.81
CA TRP A 249 -1.84 -10.73 20.85
C TRP A 249 -2.32 -12.06 21.39
N THR A 250 -2.89 -12.89 20.52
CA THR A 250 -3.32 -14.25 20.88
C THR A 250 -2.10 -15.13 21.22
N ARG A 251 -2.33 -16.18 22.01
CA ARG A 251 -1.28 -17.20 22.26
C ARG A 251 -0.80 -17.84 20.96
N GLN A 252 -1.67 -17.89 19.94
CA GLN A 252 -1.36 -18.44 18.65
C GLN A 252 -0.41 -17.54 17.85
N GLU A 253 -0.70 -16.24 17.72
CA GLU A 253 0.20 -15.31 17.01
C GLU A 253 1.58 -15.25 17.66
N LYS A 254 1.63 -15.25 19.00
CA LYS A 254 2.90 -15.30 19.75
C LYS A 254 3.68 -16.59 19.50
N GLY A 255 3.00 -17.74 19.41
CA GLY A 255 3.66 -19.02 19.11
C GLY A 255 4.16 -19.13 17.67
N LEU A 256 3.46 -18.49 16.72
CA LEU A 256 3.93 -18.41 15.33
C LEU A 256 5.19 -17.54 15.25
N ALA A 257 5.20 -16.40 15.94
CA ALA A 257 6.39 -15.56 16.06
C ALA A 257 7.54 -16.27 16.79
N LEU A 258 7.26 -17.09 17.81
CA LEU A 258 8.28 -17.91 18.47
C LEU A 258 8.92 -18.88 17.48
N THR A 259 8.10 -19.59 16.71
CA THR A 259 8.58 -20.47 15.65
C THR A 259 9.45 -19.71 14.66
N GLU A 260 8.98 -18.57 14.18
CA GLU A 260 9.73 -17.75 13.24
C GLU A 260 11.09 -17.37 13.77
N SER A 261 11.17 -16.92 15.03
CA SER A 261 12.45 -16.56 15.65
C SER A 261 13.44 -17.73 15.68
N ILE A 262 12.95 -18.97 15.85
CA ILE A 262 13.79 -20.17 15.86
C ILE A 262 14.27 -20.50 14.45
N VAL A 263 13.35 -20.51 13.47
CA VAL A 263 13.66 -20.82 12.06
C VAL A 263 14.65 -19.80 11.49
N SER A 264 14.51 -18.53 11.84
CA SER A 264 15.41 -17.45 11.40
C SER A 264 16.70 -17.33 12.23
N GLY A 265 16.96 -18.21 13.20
CA GLY A 265 18.17 -18.20 14.03
C GLY A 265 18.21 -17.14 15.14
N ASN A 266 17.12 -16.38 15.34
CA ASN A 266 16.96 -15.34 16.36
C ASN A 266 16.55 -15.92 17.73
N HIS A 267 17.23 -16.98 18.18
CA HIS A 267 16.85 -17.75 19.38
C HIS A 267 16.74 -16.91 20.66
N TYR A 268 17.46 -15.80 20.75
CA TYR A 268 17.43 -14.91 21.90
C TYR A 268 16.07 -14.22 22.11
N LEU A 269 15.21 -14.18 21.07
CA LEU A 269 13.84 -13.68 21.18
C LEU A 269 12.90 -14.68 21.88
N ALA A 270 13.24 -15.97 21.89
CA ALA A 270 12.37 -17.04 22.39
C ALA A 270 11.95 -16.81 23.85
N ARG A 271 12.88 -16.39 24.71
CA ARG A 271 12.59 -16.08 26.12
C ARG A 271 11.52 -15.00 26.27
N THR A 272 11.57 -13.97 25.43
CA THR A 272 10.60 -12.86 25.46
C THR A 272 9.22 -13.34 25.02
N LEU A 273 9.15 -14.16 23.97
CA LEU A 273 7.89 -14.70 23.44
C LEU A 273 7.25 -15.70 24.40
N LEU A 274 8.04 -16.59 25.00
CA LEU A 274 7.57 -17.53 26.02
C LEU A 274 7.05 -16.79 27.26
N ALA A 275 7.77 -15.78 27.74
CA ALA A 275 7.32 -14.94 28.86
C ALA A 275 6.02 -14.18 28.52
N ALA A 276 5.81 -13.82 27.25
CA ALA A 276 4.56 -13.22 26.79
C ALA A 276 3.41 -14.25 26.62
N GLY A 277 3.64 -15.54 26.88
CA GLY A 277 2.64 -16.60 26.79
C GLY A 277 2.49 -17.20 25.39
N ALA A 278 3.56 -17.24 24.59
CA ALA A 278 3.58 -17.95 23.31
C ALA A 278 3.21 -19.43 23.48
N SER A 279 2.33 -19.94 22.62
CA SER A 279 2.06 -21.38 22.56
C SER A 279 3.24 -22.13 21.95
N VAL A 280 3.72 -23.16 22.62
CA VAL A 280 4.75 -24.08 22.11
C VAL A 280 4.19 -25.25 21.30
N ASN A 281 2.87 -25.50 21.41
CA ASN A 281 2.20 -26.66 20.80
C ASN A 281 1.53 -26.28 19.48
N GLN A 282 2.30 -25.70 18.56
CA GLN A 282 1.75 -25.29 17.26
C GLN A 282 2.10 -26.29 16.16
N LYS A 283 1.05 -26.79 15.50
CA LYS A 283 1.20 -27.56 14.27
C LYS A 283 1.52 -26.58 13.14
N LEU A 284 2.76 -26.57 12.70
CA LEU A 284 3.21 -25.74 11.59
C LEU A 284 3.05 -26.50 10.28
N ILE A 285 2.35 -25.88 9.34
CA ILE A 285 2.43 -26.23 7.92
C ILE A 285 3.00 -24.98 7.26
N ARG A 286 4.32 -24.93 7.14
CA ARG A 286 5.00 -23.90 6.37
C ARG A 286 5.86 -24.54 5.29
N VAL A 287 5.76 -23.94 4.13
CA VAL A 287 6.51 -24.29 2.93
C VAL A 287 7.46 -23.14 2.70
N TYR A 288 8.75 -23.36 2.96
CA TYR A 288 9.78 -22.39 2.61
C TYR A 288 10.43 -22.83 1.30
N PRO A 289 10.56 -21.95 0.30
CA PRO A 289 11.49 -22.15 -0.78
C PRO A 289 12.89 -21.82 -0.22
N LEU A 290 13.64 -22.86 0.15
CA LEU A 290 15.08 -22.75 0.39
C LEU A 290 15.76 -23.52 -0.74
N ASP A 291 16.60 -22.85 -1.52
CA ASP A 291 17.47 -23.45 -2.54
C ASP A 291 16.78 -24.34 -3.60
N GLY A 292 15.56 -23.99 -4.02
CA GLY A 292 14.83 -24.74 -5.05
C GLY A 292 14.24 -26.08 -4.58
N GLU A 293 14.37 -26.44 -3.30
CA GLU A 293 13.70 -27.59 -2.69
C GLU A 293 12.63 -27.16 -1.69
N MET A 294 11.42 -27.71 -1.85
CA MET A 294 10.32 -27.55 -0.89
C MET A 294 10.60 -28.38 0.36
N ARG A 295 11.07 -27.76 1.44
CA ARG A 295 11.25 -28.47 2.73
C ARG A 295 10.09 -28.21 3.68
N TYR A 296 9.54 -29.31 4.20
CA TYR A 296 8.53 -29.30 5.25
C TYR A 296 9.21 -29.24 6.62
N VAL A 297 9.07 -28.13 7.34
CA VAL A 297 9.43 -28.12 8.77
C VAL A 297 8.19 -28.51 9.56
N SER A 298 8.12 -29.77 9.95
CA SER A 298 7.14 -30.23 10.92
C SER A 298 7.82 -30.38 12.28
N LEU A 299 7.53 -29.46 13.19
CA LEU A 299 7.83 -29.67 14.61
C LEU A 299 6.74 -30.58 15.18
N HIS A 300 6.91 -31.91 15.04
CA HIS A 300 6.14 -32.88 15.83
C HIS A 300 6.78 -33.04 17.21
N GLN A 301 5.96 -33.26 18.23
CA GLN A 301 6.41 -33.57 19.59
C GLN A 301 7.39 -34.76 19.60
N PRO A 302 8.34 -34.82 20.54
CA PRO A 302 8.80 -36.11 21.02
C PRO A 302 7.58 -36.81 21.63
N THR A 303 7.28 -38.01 21.12
CA THR A 303 6.38 -38.95 21.76
C THR A 303 6.69 -39.05 23.24
N SER A 304 5.63 -39.19 24.05
CA SER A 304 5.66 -39.55 25.46
C SER A 304 6.92 -40.31 25.86
N ILE A 305 7.62 -39.79 26.87
CA ILE A 305 8.48 -40.65 27.69
C ILE A 305 7.51 -41.52 28.48
N ASP A 306 7.26 -42.72 27.97
CA ASP A 306 6.81 -43.85 28.77
C ASP A 306 8.05 -44.51 29.37
N GLY A 307 8.11 -44.60 30.71
CA GLY A 307 9.14 -45.30 31.48
C GLY A 307 9.67 -44.51 32.66
#